data_AF-A0A964YI31-F1
#
_entry.id   AF-A0A964YI31-F1
#
_cell.length_a   1.000
_cell.length_b   1.000
_cell.length_c   1.000
_cell.angle_alpha   90.00
_cell.angle_beta   90.00
_cell.angle_gamma   90.00
#
_symmetry.space_group_name_H-M   'P 1'
#
loop_
_entity.id
_entity.type
_entity.pdbx_description
1 polymer ?
#
loop_
_entity_poly.entity_id
_entity_poly.type
_entity_poly.pdbx_seq_one_letter_code
_entity_poly.pdbx_strand_id
1 'polypeptide(L)'
;WAIGTGKTASSDQAQDMHQHIRAVLAQQFGKDIAANVSILYGGSVKGSNAKEIFSQPDVDGGLVGGASLISAEFLQIISALK
;
A
#
# COMPACT_ATOMS: atom_id res chain seq x y z
N TRP A 1 2.87 1.68 13.20
CA TRP A 1 3.14 3.04 13.73
C TRP A 1 2.42 4.15 12.97
N ALA A 2 2.07 3.94 11.69
CA ALA A 2 1.40 4.93 10.84
C ALA A 2 -0.15 4.93 10.87
N ILE A 3 -0.79 4.00 11.59
CA ILE A 3 -2.26 3.92 11.65
C ILE A 3 -2.79 4.87 12.73
N GLY A 4 -3.68 5.79 12.35
CA GLY A 4 -4.37 6.69 13.28
C GLY A 4 -3.50 7.78 13.92
N THR A 5 -2.23 7.92 13.51
CA THR A 5 -1.27 8.89 14.09
C THR A 5 -1.07 10.15 13.25
N GLY A 6 -1.66 10.21 12.04
CA GLY A 6 -1.42 11.28 11.07
C GLY A 6 -0.02 11.24 10.44
N LYS A 7 0.84 10.30 10.86
CA LYS A 7 2.15 10.05 10.26
C LYS A 7 2.00 8.99 9.17
N THR A 8 2.54 9.30 8.00
CA THR A 8 2.57 8.35 6.87
C THR A 8 4.00 7.81 6.76
N ALA A 9 4.16 6.51 6.55
CA ALA A 9 5.46 5.99 6.15
C ALA A 9 5.83 6.61 4.79
N SER A 10 7.12 6.85 4.53
CA SER A 10 7.53 7.22 3.17
C SER A 10 7.19 6.09 2.19
N SER A 11 7.09 6.41 0.90
CA SER A 11 6.92 5.40 -0.13
C SER A 11 8.02 4.34 -0.09
N ASP A 12 9.25 4.74 0.22
CA ASP A 12 10.40 3.83 0.35
C ASP A 12 10.22 2.89 1.54
N GLN A 13 9.75 3.39 2.68
CA GLN A 13 9.44 2.53 3.83
C GLN A 13 8.30 1.55 3.55
N ALA A 14 7.30 1.96 2.76
CA ALA A 14 6.24 1.07 2.31
C ALA A 14 6.81 -0.02 1.38
N GLN A 15 7.65 0.37 0.43
CA GLN A 15 8.30 -0.53 -0.50
C GLN A 15 9.21 -1.54 0.21
N ASP A 16 10.08 -1.10 1.12
CA ASP A 16 10.99 -1.97 1.87
C ASP A 16 10.22 -3.07 2.61
N MET A 17 9.13 -2.70 3.28
CA MET A 17 8.31 -3.66 4.02
C MET A 17 7.54 -4.61 3.09
N HIS A 18 6.97 -4.10 2.01
CA HIS A 18 6.22 -4.91 1.06
C HIS A 18 7.13 -5.91 0.32
N GLN A 19 8.32 -5.47 -0.11
CA GLN A 19 9.34 -6.31 -0.70
C GLN A 19 9.77 -7.41 0.28
N HIS A 20 9.97 -7.09 1.56
CA HIS A 20 10.30 -8.06 2.58
C HIS A 20 9.17 -9.12 2.74
N ILE A 21 7.91 -8.69 2.82
CA ILE A 21 6.76 -9.60 2.90
C ILE A 21 6.72 -10.52 1.67
N ARG A 22 6.89 -9.97 0.46
CA ARG A 22 6.89 -10.77 -0.77
C ARG A 22 8.05 -11.77 -0.79
N ALA A 23 9.23 -11.41 -0.30
CA ALA A 23 10.36 -12.32 -0.17
C ALA A 23 10.06 -13.48 0.80
N VAL A 24 9.40 -13.20 1.93
CA VAL A 24 8.96 -14.23 2.89
C VAL A 24 7.93 -15.17 2.24
N LEU A 25 6.96 -14.64 1.50
CA LEU A 25 5.99 -15.45 0.75
C LEU A 25 6.68 -16.33 -0.30
N ALA A 26 7.65 -15.78 -1.03
CA ALA A 26 8.38 -16.51 -2.05
C ALA A 26 9.22 -17.65 -1.45
N GLN A 27 9.78 -17.45 -0.26
CA GLN A 27 10.53 -18.48 0.45
C GLN A 27 9.63 -19.63 0.93
N GLN A 28 8.41 -19.32 1.40
CA GLN A 28 7.52 -20.33 1.98
C GLN A 28 6.68 -21.06 0.93
N PHE A 29 6.24 -20.35 -0.11
CA PHE A 29 5.21 -20.83 -1.03
C PHE A 29 5.65 -20.79 -2.50
N GLY A 30 6.89 -20.36 -2.78
CA GLY A 30 7.41 -20.22 -4.13
C GLY A 30 7.07 -18.88 -4.79
N LYS A 31 7.85 -18.54 -5.83
CA LYS A 31 7.79 -17.24 -6.50
C LYS A 31 6.44 -16.98 -7.17
N ASP A 32 5.83 -18.01 -7.75
CA ASP A 32 4.56 -17.86 -8.47
C ASP A 32 3.42 -17.49 -7.51
N ILE A 33 3.34 -18.13 -6.34
CA ILE A 33 2.36 -17.76 -5.31
C ILE A 33 2.64 -16.34 -4.81
N ALA A 34 3.90 -16.03 -4.48
CA ALA A 34 4.26 -14.71 -3.98
C ALA A 34 3.99 -13.57 -4.96
N ALA A 35 4.10 -13.80 -6.27
CA ALA A 35 3.78 -12.82 -7.31
C ALA A 35 2.27 -12.57 -7.45
N ASN A 36 1.43 -13.54 -7.08
CA ASN A 36 -0.03 -13.46 -7.21
C ASN A 36 -0.74 -12.99 -5.92
N VAL A 37 -0.06 -12.98 -4.77
CA VAL A 37 -0.62 -12.47 -3.51
C VAL A 37 -0.57 -10.94 -3.53
N SER A 38 -1.75 -10.31 -3.35
CA SER A 38 -1.85 -8.86 -3.16
C SER A 38 -1.41 -8.44 -1.77
N ILE A 39 -0.50 -7.48 -1.69
CA ILE A 39 0.00 -6.86 -0.45
C ILE A 39 -0.45 -5.39 -0.44
N LEU A 40 -1.37 -5.07 0.46
CA LEU A 40 -1.99 -3.74 0.56
C LEU A 40 -1.31 -2.89 1.64
N TYR A 41 -1.06 -1.62 1.33
CA TYR A 41 -0.52 -0.66 2.28
C TYR A 41 -1.62 -0.11 3.19
N GLY A 42 -1.44 -0.21 4.50
CA GLY A 42 -2.44 0.21 5.50
C GLY A 42 -2.10 1.47 6.31
N GLY A 43 -0.96 2.12 6.05
CA GLY A 43 -0.61 3.41 6.70
C GLY A 43 -1.40 4.56 6.07
N SER A 44 -1.58 5.69 6.76
CA SER A 44 -2.43 6.85 6.36
C SER A 44 -2.43 7.27 4.87
N VAL A 45 -3.12 6.52 4.01
CA VAL A 45 -3.35 6.86 2.59
C VAL A 45 -4.35 8.00 2.50
N LYS A 46 -4.02 8.97 1.64
CA LYS A 46 -4.83 10.13 1.28
C LYS A 46 -4.77 10.32 -0.23
N GLY A 47 -5.69 11.08 -0.82
CA GLY A 47 -5.62 11.40 -2.25
C GLY A 47 -4.28 12.02 -2.66
N SER A 48 -3.70 12.84 -1.77
CA SER A 48 -2.45 13.56 -2.02
C SER A 48 -1.18 12.70 -2.07
N ASN A 49 -1.19 11.48 -1.49
CA ASN A 49 0.00 10.61 -1.42
C ASN A 49 -0.21 9.23 -2.08
N ALA A 50 -1.45 8.87 -2.41
CA ALA A 50 -1.79 7.56 -2.97
C ALA A 50 -0.98 7.24 -4.23
N LYS A 51 -0.81 8.20 -5.14
CA LYS A 51 -0.07 7.99 -6.40
C LYS A 51 1.39 7.60 -6.16
N GLU A 52 2.05 8.26 -5.22
CA GLU A 52 3.45 7.97 -4.88
C GLU A 52 3.58 6.60 -4.22
N ILE A 53 2.69 6.28 -3.27
CA ILE A 53 2.68 5.00 -2.56
C ILE A 53 2.38 3.85 -3.53
N PHE A 54 1.34 3.97 -4.36
CA PHE A 54 0.95 2.93 -5.30
C PHE A 54 1.92 2.81 -6.49
N SER A 55 2.79 3.79 -6.72
CA SER A 55 3.86 3.68 -7.72
C SER A 55 4.91 2.62 -7.36
N GLN A 56 5.03 2.27 -6.08
CA GLN A 56 6.03 1.33 -5.59
C GLN A 56 5.82 -0.09 -6.16
N PRO A 57 6.89 -0.82 -6.54
CA PRO A 57 6.79 -2.11 -7.22
C PRO A 57 6.00 -3.19 -6.46
N ASP A 58 6.14 -3.25 -5.14
CA ASP A 58 5.54 -4.30 -4.31
C ASP A 58 4.26 -3.86 -3.57
N VAL A 59 3.79 -2.63 -3.82
CA VAL A 59 2.53 -2.11 -3.26
C VAL A 59 1.40 -2.33 -4.25
N ASP A 60 0.49 -3.26 -3.91
CA ASP A 60 -0.59 -3.68 -4.80
C ASP A 60 -1.90 -2.89 -4.56
N GLY A 61 -1.91 -1.97 -3.60
CA GLY A 61 -3.05 -1.11 -3.31
C GLY A 61 -3.08 -0.61 -1.87
N GLY A 62 -4.25 -0.13 -1.42
CA GLY A 62 -4.41 0.49 -0.11
C GLY A 62 -5.57 -0.09 0.71
N LEU A 63 -5.31 -0.36 1.99
CA LEU A 63 -6.35 -0.57 3.00
C LEU A 63 -6.65 0.76 3.69
N VAL A 64 -7.65 1.46 3.20
CA VAL A 64 -7.90 2.88 3.51
C VAL A 64 -8.87 3.04 4.68
N GLY A 65 -8.42 3.72 5.75
CA GLY A 65 -9.24 4.06 6.91
C GLY A 65 -10.06 5.34 6.68
N GLY A 66 -9.86 6.37 7.52
CA GLY A 66 -10.70 7.58 7.53
C GLY A 66 -10.85 8.32 6.20
N ALA A 67 -9.85 8.28 5.31
CA ALA A 67 -9.95 8.89 3.97
C ALA A 67 -11.01 8.22 3.08
N SER A 68 -11.38 6.96 3.36
CA SER A 68 -12.47 6.26 2.65
C SER A 68 -13.86 6.82 2.96
N LEU A 69 -14.02 7.55 4.06
CA LEU A 69 -15.30 8.13 4.51
C LEU A 69 -15.62 9.46 3.82
N ILE A 70 -14.68 10.00 3.03
CA ILE A 70 -14.84 11.25 2.28
C ILE A 70 -14.85 10.89 0.79
N SER A 71 -16.00 11.04 0.13
CA SER A 71 -16.19 10.58 -1.25
C SER A 71 -15.15 11.11 -2.23
N ALA A 72 -14.86 12.42 -2.18
CA ALA A 72 -13.89 13.06 -3.05
C ALA A 72 -12.46 12.54 -2.82
N GLU A 73 -12.07 12.29 -1.57
CA GLU A 73 -10.76 11.70 -1.24
C GLU A 73 -10.69 10.25 -1.73
N PHE A 74 -11.73 9.45 -1.47
CA PHE A 74 -11.72 8.05 -1.85
C PHE A 74 -11.66 7.87 -3.37
N LEU A 75 -12.37 8.71 -4.14
CA LEU A 75 -12.28 8.74 -5.60
C LEU A 75 -10.87 9.08 -6.08
N GLN A 76 -10.18 10.02 -5.43
CA GLN A 76 -8.77 10.32 -5.76
C GLN A 76 -7.85 9.12 -5.48
N ILE A 77 -8.05 8.44 -4.36
CA ILE A 77 -7.25 7.26 -4.00
C ILE A 77 -7.47 6.13 -5.01
N ILE A 78 -8.72 5.85 -5.39
CA ILE A 78 -9.04 4.84 -6.41
C ILE A 78 -8.39 5.21 -7.75
N SER A 79 -8.47 6.47 -8.15
CA SER A 79 -7.90 6.95 -9.43
C SER A 79 -6.36 6.90 -9.46
N ALA A 80 -5.72 6.76 -8.29
CA ALA A 80 -4.27 6.65 -8.18
C ALA A 80 -3.76 5.20 -8.26
N LEU A 81 -4.65 4.21 -8.16
CA LEU A 81 -4.29 2.80 -8.30
C LEU A 81 -3.85 2.53 -9.75
N LYS A 82 -2.79 1.72 -9.91
CA LYS A 82 -2.21 1.35 -11.21
C LYS A 82 -3.18 0.57 -12.08
#